data_AF-A0A970H1C8-F1
#
_entry.id   AF-A0A970H1C8-F1
#
_cell.length_a   1.000
_cell.length_b   1.000
_cell.length_c   1.000
_cell.angle_alpha   90.00
_cell.angle_beta   90.00
_cell.angle_gamma   90.00
#
_symmetry.space_group_name_H-M   'P 1'
#
loop_
_entity.id
_entity.type
_entity.pdbx_description
1 polymer ?
#
loop_
_entity_poly.entity_id
_entity_poly.type
_entity_poly.pdbx_seq_one_letter_code
_entity_poly.pdbx_strand_id
1 'polypeptide(L)'
;FGIMSKDGFSGVYGREMYIGSYSQVKEGKAVILSTIGDGKPKEYEIEITKVNKMKVKSPKGIVLKITDKELLEATGGIVQGMSGSPIIQNGKLVGAVTHVMVNDPSTGYGIFIEGMLANYDLDYKEKGSGLDLAS
;
A
#
# COMPACT_ATOMS: atom_id res chain seq x y z
N PHE A 1 -13.11 3.54 -18.07
CA PHE A 1 -13.41 3.02 -16.72
C PHE A 1 -14.32 1.82 -16.88
N GLY A 2 -13.92 0.65 -16.36
CA GLY A 2 -14.66 -0.62 -16.52
C GLY A 2 -15.54 -0.90 -15.32
N ILE A 3 -16.76 -1.38 -15.58
CA ILE A 3 -17.64 -1.95 -14.55
C ILE A 3 -17.31 -3.43 -14.49
N MET A 4 -16.75 -3.88 -13.38
CA MET A 4 -16.49 -5.31 -13.17
C MET A 4 -17.80 -5.97 -12.75
N SER A 5 -18.26 -6.98 -13.49
CA SER A 5 -19.44 -7.76 -13.11
C SER A 5 -19.15 -8.57 -11.84
N LYS A 6 -20.20 -8.96 -11.10
CA LYS A 6 -20.06 -9.86 -9.94
C LYS A 6 -19.37 -11.18 -10.30
N ASP A 7 -19.56 -11.64 -11.55
CA ASP A 7 -18.90 -12.83 -12.10
C ASP A 7 -17.40 -12.60 -12.40
N GLY A 8 -16.96 -11.34 -12.49
CA GLY A 8 -15.53 -11.00 -12.57
C GLY A 8 -14.79 -11.24 -11.26
N PHE A 9 -15.50 -11.31 -10.12
CA PHE A 9 -14.90 -11.58 -8.82
C PHE A 9 -14.62 -13.06 -8.59
N SER A 10 -15.39 -13.97 -9.20
CA SER A 10 -15.21 -15.42 -9.03
C SER A 10 -13.89 -15.97 -9.63
N GLY A 11 -13.11 -15.13 -10.32
CA GLY A 11 -11.77 -15.43 -10.80
C GLY A 11 -10.65 -14.62 -10.13
N VAL A 12 -10.95 -13.82 -9.09
CA VAL A 12 -9.93 -13.08 -8.33
C VAL A 12 -9.31 -14.02 -7.31
N TYR A 13 -8.20 -14.63 -7.68
CA TYR A 13 -7.40 -15.46 -6.80
C TYR A 13 -6.36 -14.59 -6.08
N GLY A 14 -6.26 -14.71 -4.76
CA GLY A 14 -5.30 -13.95 -3.94
C GLY A 14 -5.15 -14.55 -2.55
N ARG A 15 -4.11 -14.12 -1.83
CA ARG A 15 -3.90 -14.50 -0.42
C ARG A 15 -4.73 -13.59 0.46
N GLU A 16 -5.66 -14.15 1.23
CA GLU A 16 -6.32 -13.42 2.31
C GLU A 16 -5.28 -13.00 3.36
N MET A 17 -5.37 -11.74 3.81
CA MET A 17 -4.41 -11.17 4.74
C MET A 17 -5.10 -10.26 5.75
N TYR A 18 -4.71 -10.41 7.01
CA TYR A 18 -5.16 -9.50 8.06
C TYR A 18 -4.58 -8.10 7.87
N ILE A 19 -5.40 -7.11 8.19
CA ILE A 19 -4.98 -5.72 8.25
C ILE A 19 -4.21 -5.48 9.56
N GLY A 20 -3.07 -4.81 9.47
CA GLY A 20 -2.31 -4.31 10.60
C GLY A 20 -2.65 -2.84 10.85
N SER A 21 -3.02 -2.52 12.09
CA SER A 21 -3.29 -1.14 12.48
C SER A 21 -2.01 -0.29 12.44
N TYR A 22 -2.11 1.00 12.14
CA TYR A 22 -1.02 1.99 12.15
C TYR A 22 -0.27 1.98 13.48
N SER A 23 -0.97 1.64 14.58
CA SER A 23 -0.40 1.51 15.92
C SER A 23 0.61 0.35 16.03
N GLN A 24 0.38 -0.72 15.27
CA GLN A 24 1.19 -1.95 15.22
C GLN A 24 2.38 -1.84 14.27
N VAL A 25 2.38 -0.89 13.34
CA VAL A 25 3.51 -0.66 12.43
C VAL A 25 4.72 -0.16 13.21
N LYS A 26 5.87 -0.77 12.94
CA LYS A 26 7.15 -0.48 13.58
C LYS A 26 8.24 -0.26 12.54
N GLU A 27 9.26 0.48 12.95
CA GLU A 27 10.52 0.53 12.21
C GLU A 27 11.19 -0.85 12.25
N GLY A 28 11.88 -1.20 11.18
CA GLY A 28 12.52 -2.51 10.98
C GLY A 28 12.00 -3.27 9.77
N LYS A 29 12.26 -4.59 9.76
CA LYS A 29 12.01 -5.46 8.59
C LYS A 29 10.54 -5.50 8.18
N ALA A 30 10.33 -5.47 6.87
CA ALA A 30 9.05 -5.65 6.21
C ALA A 30 9.29 -6.17 4.78
N VAL A 31 8.23 -6.43 4.02
CA VAL A 31 8.33 -6.74 2.59
C VAL A 31 7.35 -5.89 1.79
N ILE A 32 7.66 -5.66 0.52
CA ILE A 32 6.69 -5.18 -0.46
C ILE A 32 6.33 -6.31 -1.41
N LEU A 33 5.06 -6.39 -1.80
CA LEU A 33 4.63 -7.27 -2.90
C LEU A 33 4.63 -6.45 -4.19
N SER A 34 5.47 -6.82 -5.16
CA SER A 34 5.60 -6.09 -6.41
C SER A 34 5.86 -7.03 -7.58
N THR A 35 5.57 -6.56 -8.79
CA THR A 35 5.96 -7.24 -10.03
C THR A 35 7.05 -6.42 -10.72
N ILE A 36 8.10 -7.08 -11.17
CA ILE A 36 9.15 -6.49 -11.99
C ILE A 36 9.07 -7.13 -13.38
N GLY A 37 8.91 -6.31 -14.42
CA GLY A 37 8.71 -6.77 -15.81
C GLY A 37 7.42 -7.58 -16.00
N ASP A 38 7.51 -8.65 -16.80
CA ASP A 38 6.37 -9.51 -17.16
C ASP A 38 6.16 -10.66 -16.15
N GLY A 39 6.82 -10.55 -14.99
CA GLY A 39 6.84 -11.59 -13.97
C GLY A 39 5.53 -11.74 -13.21
N LYS A 40 5.49 -12.74 -12.33
CA LYS A 40 4.46 -12.83 -11.29
C LYS A 40 4.81 -11.89 -10.12
N PRO A 41 3.83 -11.42 -9.34
CA PRO A 41 4.10 -10.70 -8.09
C PRO A 41 5.00 -11.52 -7.16
N LYS A 42 5.98 -10.85 -6.55
CA LYS A 42 6.93 -11.42 -5.58
C LYS A 42 7.07 -10.50 -4.37
N GLU A 43 7.41 -11.10 -3.23
CA GLU A 43 7.78 -10.36 -2.03
C GLU A 43 9.25 -9.94 -2.13
N TYR A 44 9.54 -8.67 -1.85
CA TYR A 44 10.88 -8.09 -1.83
C TYR A 44 11.14 -7.47 -0.47
N GLU A 45 12.31 -7.76 0.10
CA GLU A 45 12.71 -7.23 1.41
C GLU A 45 12.87 -5.71 1.42
N ILE A 46 12.30 -5.09 2.46
CA ILE A 46 12.47 -3.68 2.76
C ILE A 46 12.75 -3.48 4.25
N GLU A 47 13.21 -2.28 4.60
CA GLU A 47 13.24 -1.79 5.96
C GLU A 47 12.36 -0.54 6.08
N ILE A 48 11.43 -0.55 7.03
CA ILE A 48 10.71 0.65 7.44
C ILE A 48 11.65 1.46 8.33
N THR A 49 12.14 2.59 7.83
CA THR A 49 13.13 3.42 8.52
C THR A 49 12.50 4.52 9.35
N LYS A 50 11.23 4.87 9.10
CA LYS A 50 10.49 5.82 9.91
C LYS A 50 8.98 5.59 9.85
N VAL A 51 8.32 5.70 11.01
CA VAL A 51 6.84 5.64 11.09
C VAL A 51 6.29 6.94 11.67
N ASN A 52 5.49 7.67 10.88
CA ASN A 52 4.82 8.88 11.33
C ASN A 52 3.32 8.63 11.59
N LYS A 53 3.00 8.29 12.84
CA LYS A 53 1.63 8.00 13.27
C LYS A 53 0.71 9.23 13.31
N MET A 54 1.24 10.44 13.20
CA MET A 54 0.42 11.66 13.04
C MET A 54 -0.04 11.86 11.60
N LYS A 55 0.49 11.06 10.66
CA LYS A 55 0.27 11.17 9.22
C LYS A 55 -0.46 9.94 8.65
N VAL A 56 -1.42 9.37 9.39
CA VAL A 56 -2.13 8.14 9.01
C VAL A 56 -2.76 8.23 7.61
N LYS A 57 -3.44 9.34 7.31
CA LYS A 57 -4.10 9.58 6.00
C LYS A 57 -3.16 10.14 4.92
N SER A 58 -1.89 10.38 5.25
CA SER A 58 -0.95 11.01 4.33
C SER A 58 -0.22 9.96 3.49
N PRO A 59 0.12 10.26 2.22
CA PRO A 59 0.98 9.39 1.43
C PRO A 59 2.44 9.29 1.95
N LYS A 60 2.78 10.04 3.01
CA LYS A 60 4.11 10.08 3.65
C LYS A 60 4.08 9.60 5.11
N GLY A 61 3.17 8.67 5.42
CA GLY A 61 3.01 8.11 6.76
C GLY A 61 4.12 7.13 7.14
N ILE A 62 4.66 6.41 6.15
CA ILE A 62 5.74 5.44 6.29
C ILE A 62 6.92 5.92 5.43
N VAL A 63 8.14 5.77 5.94
CA VAL A 63 9.38 5.84 5.16
C VAL A 63 9.98 4.46 5.10
N LEU A 64 10.34 4.01 3.90
CA LEU A 64 10.91 2.70 3.65
C LEU A 64 12.15 2.77 2.78
N LYS A 65 13.01 1.77 2.92
CA LYS A 65 14.20 1.54 2.09
C LYS A 65 14.15 0.12 1.53
N ILE A 66 14.39 -0.03 0.23
CA ILE A 66 14.59 -1.33 -0.39
C ILE A 66 15.91 -1.92 0.11
N THR A 67 15.86 -3.14 0.63
CA THR A 67 17.04 -3.90 1.06
C THR A 67 17.27 -5.15 0.21
N ASP A 68 16.26 -5.53 -0.58
CA ASP A 68 16.33 -6.65 -1.50
C ASP A 68 17.31 -6.41 -2.66
N LYS A 69 18.30 -7.28 -2.79
CA LYS A 69 19.35 -7.15 -3.80
C LYS A 69 18.84 -7.40 -5.21
N GLU A 70 17.95 -8.37 -5.40
CA GLU A 70 17.43 -8.69 -6.73
C GLU A 70 16.61 -7.53 -7.29
N LEU A 71 15.78 -6.90 -6.43
CA LEU A 71 15.04 -5.70 -6.84
C LEU A 71 16.01 -4.56 -7.17
N LEU A 72 16.98 -4.29 -6.31
CA LEU A 72 17.95 -3.20 -6.53
C LEU A 72 18.77 -3.39 -7.80
N GLU A 73 19.23 -4.61 -8.07
CA GLU A 73 19.99 -4.93 -9.29
C GLU A 73 19.13 -4.80 -10.55
N ALA A 74 17.85 -5.17 -10.47
CA ALA A 74 16.94 -5.12 -11.62
C ALA A 74 16.42 -3.69 -11.92
N THR A 75 16.19 -2.86 -10.91
CA THR A 75 15.47 -1.58 -11.08
C THR A 75 16.23 -0.35 -10.61
N GLY A 76 17.32 -0.51 -9.85
CA GLY A 76 18.02 0.59 -9.18
C GLY A 76 17.26 1.19 -7.99
N GLY A 77 16.12 0.60 -7.59
CA GLY A 77 15.27 1.09 -6.50
C GLY A 77 13.78 1.15 -6.85
N ILE A 78 13.07 2.07 -6.21
CA ILE A 78 11.64 2.28 -6.43
C ILE A 78 11.43 3.02 -7.75
N VAL A 79 10.76 2.35 -8.70
CA VAL A 79 10.48 2.89 -10.03
C VAL A 79 8.99 3.19 -10.22
N GLN A 80 8.67 3.87 -11.31
CA GLN A 80 7.28 4.09 -11.71
C GLN A 80 6.57 2.74 -11.90
N GLY A 81 5.34 2.64 -11.39
CA GLY A 81 4.56 1.39 -11.38
C GLY A 81 4.59 0.65 -10.05
N MET A 82 5.55 0.91 -9.16
CA MET A 82 5.56 0.37 -7.80
C MET A 82 4.65 1.14 -6.82
N SER A 83 4.08 2.26 -7.25
CA SER A 83 3.03 2.94 -6.48
C SER A 83 1.83 2.01 -6.36
N GLY A 84 1.36 1.79 -5.13
CA GLY A 84 0.32 0.82 -4.81
C GLY A 84 0.85 -0.55 -4.38
N SER A 85 2.15 -0.82 -4.48
CA SER A 85 2.73 -2.10 -4.01
C SER A 85 2.43 -2.31 -2.51
N PRO A 86 1.74 -3.41 -2.12
CA PRO A 86 1.40 -3.68 -0.73
C PRO A 86 2.63 -3.76 0.17
N ILE A 87 2.58 -3.10 1.32
CA ILE A 87 3.59 -3.19 2.38
C ILE A 87 3.08 -4.17 3.43
N ILE A 88 3.87 -5.20 3.72
CA ILE A 88 3.53 -6.27 4.64
C ILE A 88 4.56 -6.31 5.77
N GLN A 89 4.10 -6.28 7.01
CA GLN A 89 4.94 -6.42 8.20
C GLN A 89 4.27 -7.38 9.19
N ASN A 90 5.03 -8.31 9.76
CA ASN A 90 4.53 -9.31 10.71
C ASN A 90 3.31 -10.10 10.17
N GLY A 91 3.34 -10.45 8.89
CA GLY A 91 2.27 -11.20 8.22
C GLY A 91 0.97 -10.42 8.00
N LYS A 92 0.98 -9.09 8.20
CA LYS A 92 -0.20 -8.23 8.03
C LYS A 92 0.03 -7.17 6.96
N LEU A 93 -1.04 -6.81 6.25
CA LEU A 93 -1.06 -5.69 5.33
C LEU A 93 -1.09 -4.41 6.15
N VAL A 94 -0.06 -3.58 6.04
CA VAL A 94 0.08 -2.36 6.85
C VAL A 94 -0.01 -1.08 6.04
N GLY A 95 0.15 -1.16 4.72
CA GLY A 95 0.12 0.00 3.85
C GLY A 95 0.40 -0.32 2.39
N ALA A 96 0.70 0.72 1.63
CA ALA A 96 1.14 0.62 0.25
C ALA A 96 2.22 1.66 -0.04
N VAL A 97 3.15 1.34 -0.94
CA VAL A 97 4.14 2.27 -1.46
C VAL A 97 3.43 3.39 -2.23
N THR A 98 3.87 4.63 -2.10
CA THR A 98 3.25 5.77 -2.78
C THR A 98 4.19 6.40 -3.80
N HIS A 99 5.37 6.85 -3.39
CA HIS A 99 6.34 7.51 -4.27
C HIS A 99 7.77 7.37 -3.75
N VAL A 100 8.72 7.42 -4.67
CA VAL A 100 10.17 7.41 -4.43
C VAL A 100 10.66 8.78 -3.92
N MET A 101 11.79 8.80 -3.20
CA MET A 101 12.48 10.06 -2.87
C MET A 101 13.40 10.51 -4.00
N VAL A 102 13.45 11.82 -4.24
CA VAL A 102 14.21 12.42 -5.36
C VAL A 102 15.73 12.21 -5.22
N ASN A 103 16.23 12.15 -4.00
CA ASN A 103 17.67 12.09 -3.70
C ASN A 103 18.20 10.66 -3.51
N ASP A 104 17.34 9.66 -3.31
CA ASP A 104 17.74 8.27 -3.11
C ASP A 104 16.64 7.34 -3.64
N PRO A 105 16.81 6.73 -4.83
CA PRO A 105 15.81 5.86 -5.43
C PRO A 105 15.58 4.57 -4.65
N SER A 106 16.50 4.17 -3.76
CA SER A 106 16.29 3.02 -2.87
C SER A 106 15.30 3.32 -1.75
N THR A 107 14.93 4.58 -1.56
CA THR A 107 14.01 5.01 -0.48
C THR A 107 12.73 5.60 -1.03
N GLY A 108 11.66 5.45 -0.26
CA GLY A 108 10.36 5.98 -0.63
C GLY A 108 9.43 6.14 0.53
N TYR A 109 8.21 6.52 0.18
CA TYR A 109 7.13 6.74 1.11
C TYR A 109 6.04 5.69 0.95
N GLY A 110 5.28 5.50 2.02
CA GLY A 110 4.07 4.71 2.03
C GLY A 110 2.92 5.39 2.78
N ILE A 111 1.70 4.98 2.43
CA ILE A 111 0.47 5.31 3.16
C ILE A 111 0.05 4.11 4.01
N PHE A 112 -0.53 4.36 5.18
CA PHE A 112 -1.10 3.29 6.00
C PHE A 112 -2.39 2.76 5.35
N ILE A 113 -2.64 1.47 5.50
CA ILE A 113 -3.86 0.82 5.00
C ILE A 113 -5.12 1.44 5.63
N GLU A 114 -5.11 1.75 6.92
CA GLU A 114 -6.21 2.48 7.58
C GLU A 114 -6.40 3.89 7.02
N GLY A 115 -5.32 4.55 6.60
CA GLY A 115 -5.40 5.84 5.90
C GLY A 115 -6.13 5.73 4.56
N MET A 116 -5.91 4.64 3.84
CA MET A 116 -6.63 4.34 2.58
C MET A 116 -8.11 4.05 2.85
N LEU A 117 -8.42 3.25 3.87
CA LEU A 117 -9.79 2.88 4.22
C LEU A 117 -10.61 4.07 4.73
N ALA A 118 -9.99 4.97 5.50
CA ALA A 118 -10.68 6.16 6.00
C ALA A 118 -11.16 7.10 4.88
N ASN A 119 -10.55 7.06 3.70
CA ASN A 119 -11.01 7.82 2.54
C ASN A 119 -12.25 7.18 1.89
N TYR A 120 -12.40 5.85 1.97
CA TYR A 120 -13.59 5.13 1.51
C TYR A 120 -14.81 5.41 2.39
N ASP A 121 -14.64 5.50 3.71
CA ASP A 121 -15.74 5.82 4.63
C ASP A 121 -16.29 7.24 4.45
N LEU A 122 -15.47 8.17 3.96
CA LEU A 122 -15.91 9.54 3.64
C LEU A 122 -16.76 9.57 2.36
N ASP A 123 -16.34 8.85 1.32
CA ASP A 123 -17.11 8.71 0.08
C ASP A 123 -18.47 8.02 0.31
N TYR A 124 -18.55 7.08 1.25
CA TYR A 124 -19.82 6.43 1.62
C TYR A 124 -20.77 7.39 2.35
N LYS A 125 -20.25 8.25 3.24
CA LYS A 125 -21.06 9.25 3.95
C LYS A 125 -21.52 10.41 3.07
N GLU A 126 -20.71 10.85 2.11
CA GLU A 126 -21.13 11.91 1.18
C GLU A 126 -22.15 11.44 0.14
N LYS A 127 -22.12 10.16 -0.26
CA LYS A 127 -23.15 9.58 -1.15
C LYS A 127 -24.41 9.11 -0.43
N GLY A 128 -24.39 9.02 0.90
CA GLY A 128 -25.47 8.47 1.73
C GLY A 128 -26.45 9.49 2.34
N SER A 129 -26.29 10.80 2.11
CA SER A 129 -27.18 11.83 2.67
C SER A 129 -28.29 12.32 1.71
N GLY A 130 -28.45 11.69 0.55
CA GLY A 130 -29.43 12.07 -0.48
C GLY A 130 -30.84 11.47 -0.34
N LEU A 131 -31.18 10.83 0.78
CA LEU A 131 -32.50 10.25 1.03
C LEU A 131 -32.95 10.54 2.46
N ASP A 132 -33.37 11.78 2.72
CA ASP A 132 -34.53 12.03 3.58
C ASP A 132 -35.02 13.47 3.43
N LEU A 133 -36.07 13.69 2.63
CA LEU A 133 -37.03 14.79 2.78
C LEU A 133 -38.29 14.44 1.96
N ALA A 134 -39.08 13.52 2.50
CA ALA A 134 -40.51 13.41 2.21
C ALA A 134 -41.25 12.96 3.47
N SER A 135 -41.48 13.91 4.37
CA SER A 135 -42.57 13.92 5.35
C SER A 135 -42.91 15.37 5.68
#